data_AF-W5N082-F1
#
_entry.id   AF-W5N082-F1
#
_cell.length_a   1.000
_cell.length_b   1.000
_cell.length_c   1.000
_cell.angle_alpha   90.00
_cell.angle_beta   90.00
_cell.angle_gamma   90.00
#
_symmetry.space_group_name_H-M   'P 1'
#
loop_
_entity.id
_entity.type
_entity.pdbx_description
1 polymer ?
#
loop_
_entity_poly.entity_id
_entity_poly.type
_entity_poly.pdbx_seq_one_letter_code
_entity_poly.pdbx_strand_id
1 'polypeptide(L)'
;PIRPTAVSLEHIPKVLSPSGRIDSAPRDFTVYVRTLTGSQGMDDEKQEEGTLLGKFTYDQDGDSIQTFTLPGPAPEAYPLVELRVLSNWGHPEYTCVYRFRVHG
;
A
#
# COMPACT_ATOMS: atom_id res chain seq x y z
N PRO A 1 14.54 5.36 -9.29
CA PRO A 1 13.19 5.90 -9.56
C PRO A 1 12.43 4.92 -10.46
N ILE A 2 11.13 4.76 -10.28
CA ILE A 2 10.30 3.78 -11.00
C ILE A 2 8.98 4.44 -11.43
N ARG A 3 8.32 3.94 -12.48
CA ARG A 3 6.96 4.35 -12.83
C ARG A 3 5.98 3.26 -12.37
N PRO A 4 5.41 3.34 -11.15
CA PRO A 4 4.57 2.26 -10.66
C PRO A 4 3.41 1.97 -11.61
N THR A 5 3.22 0.69 -11.91
CA THR A 5 2.09 0.16 -12.70
C THR A 5 1.20 -0.75 -11.87
N ALA A 6 1.79 -1.44 -10.89
CA ALA A 6 1.08 -2.28 -9.93
C ALA A 6 1.83 -2.36 -8.61
N VAL A 7 1.15 -2.83 -7.58
CA VAL A 7 1.75 -3.21 -6.30
C VAL A 7 1.30 -4.61 -5.92
N SER A 8 2.11 -5.34 -5.15
CA SER A 8 1.64 -6.56 -4.49
C SER A 8 1.74 -6.42 -2.98
N LEU A 9 0.72 -6.91 -2.29
CA LEU A 9 0.71 -7.05 -0.85
C LEU A 9 0.59 -8.53 -0.49
N GLU A 10 1.41 -8.98 0.44
CA GLU A 10 1.51 -10.37 0.85
C GLU A 10 1.26 -10.49 2.35
N HIS A 11 0.58 -11.57 2.74
CA HIS A 11 0.40 -12.01 4.11
C HIS A 11 0.47 -13.54 4.19
N ILE A 12 0.71 -14.09 5.38
CA ILE A 12 0.63 -15.56 5.56
C ILE A 12 -0.78 -16.07 5.22
N PRO A 13 -0.90 -17.24 4.57
CA PRO A 13 -2.19 -17.89 4.38
C PRO A 13 -2.77 -18.37 5.72
N LYS A 14 -4.11 -18.41 5.82
CA LYS A 14 -4.84 -18.82 7.04
C LYS A 14 -4.39 -20.15 7.61
N VAL A 15 -4.07 -21.11 6.73
CA VAL A 15 -3.61 -22.47 7.12
C VAL A 15 -2.28 -22.49 7.87
N LEU A 16 -1.47 -21.43 7.78
CA LEU A 16 -0.22 -21.29 8.53
C LEU A 16 -0.37 -20.46 9.80
N SER A 17 -1.54 -19.86 10.03
CA SER A 17 -1.82 -19.13 11.28
C SER A 17 -2.23 -20.09 12.38
N PRO A 18 -1.66 -20.01 13.61
CA PRO A 18 -2.05 -20.87 14.73
C PRO A 18 -3.55 -20.79 15.09
N SER A 19 -4.16 -19.62 14.89
CA SER A 19 -5.60 -19.42 15.15
C SER A 19 -6.49 -19.74 13.94
N GLY A 20 -5.89 -20.06 12.78
CA GLY A 20 -6.61 -20.15 11.51
C GLY A 20 -7.14 -18.81 10.98
N ARG A 21 -6.82 -17.69 11.64
CA ARG A 21 -7.26 -16.34 11.28
C ARG A 21 -6.08 -15.43 10.98
N ILE A 22 -6.32 -14.37 10.22
CA ILE A 22 -5.32 -13.35 9.88
C ILE A 22 -5.88 -11.94 10.13
N ASP A 23 -6.52 -11.74 11.29
CA ASP A 23 -7.20 -10.47 11.60
C ASP A 23 -6.24 -9.27 11.64
N SER A 24 -4.94 -9.52 11.85
CA SER A 24 -3.88 -8.51 11.81
C SER A 24 -3.43 -8.19 10.39
N ALA A 25 -3.92 -8.89 9.36
CA ALA A 25 -3.59 -8.56 7.98
C ALA A 25 -4.15 -7.18 7.62
N PRO A 26 -3.46 -6.41 6.75
CA PRO A 26 -4.00 -5.16 6.24
C PRO A 26 -5.32 -5.44 5.51
N ARG A 27 -6.28 -4.52 5.63
CA ARG A 27 -7.53 -4.56 4.87
C ARG A 27 -7.52 -3.45 3.85
N ASP A 28 -7.97 -2.25 4.21
CA ASP A 28 -7.98 -1.12 3.29
C ASP A 28 -6.64 -0.40 3.35
N PHE A 29 -6.08 -0.09 2.18
CA PHE A 29 -4.81 0.64 2.09
C PHE A 29 -4.80 1.56 0.87
N THR A 30 -3.89 2.54 0.90
CA THR A 30 -3.64 3.47 -0.19
C THR A 30 -2.16 3.49 -0.54
N VAL A 31 -1.88 3.76 -1.82
CA VAL A 31 -0.53 3.88 -2.36
C VAL A 31 -0.33 5.31 -2.84
N TYR A 32 0.73 5.94 -2.37
CA TYR A 32 1.13 7.29 -2.76
C TYR A 32 2.53 7.30 -3.37
N VAL A 33 2.83 8.36 -4.13
CA VAL A 33 4.20 8.68 -4.57
C VAL A 33 4.61 10.08 -4.15
N ARG A 34 5.92 10.28 -3.98
CA ARG A 34 6.51 11.58 -3.64
C ARG A 34 7.77 11.86 -4.46
N THR A 35 8.02 13.12 -4.76
CA THR A 35 9.29 13.62 -5.31
C THR A 35 10.27 13.91 -4.17
N LEU A 36 11.58 13.85 -4.44
CA LEU A 36 12.63 14.16 -3.44
C LEU A 36 12.80 15.65 -3.18
N THR A 37 12.31 16.49 -4.10
CA THR A 37 12.19 17.92 -3.88
C THR A 37 10.79 18.19 -3.35
N GLY A 38 10.68 18.58 -2.07
CA GLY A 38 9.59 19.47 -1.69
C GLY A 38 9.68 20.67 -2.60
N SER A 39 8.68 20.88 -3.45
CA SER A 39 8.63 22.04 -4.33
C SER A 39 8.51 23.28 -3.45
N GLN A 40 9.66 23.82 -3.06
CA GLN A 40 9.78 25.06 -2.32
C GLN A 40 8.96 26.14 -3.03
N GLY A 41 7.81 26.46 -2.45
CA GLY A 41 6.77 27.25 -3.10
C GLY A 41 5.50 27.29 -2.25
N MET A 42 5.54 28.16 -1.24
CA MET A 42 4.42 28.88 -0.62
C MET A 42 3.04 28.21 -0.74
N ASP A 43 2.79 27.17 0.07
CA ASP A 43 1.47 26.74 0.58
C ASP A 43 1.70 25.44 1.40
N ASP A 44 2.24 25.62 2.60
CA ASP A 44 2.83 24.59 3.48
C ASP A 44 1.85 23.50 3.97
N GLU A 45 0.55 23.60 3.69
CA GLU A 45 -0.45 22.64 4.21
C GLU A 45 -0.83 21.52 3.22
N LYS A 46 -0.58 21.69 1.91
CA LYS A 46 -0.86 20.66 0.88
C LYS A 46 0.36 19.86 0.46
N GLN A 47 1.55 20.29 0.88
CA GLN A 47 2.83 19.75 0.41
C GLN A 47 3.24 18.43 1.10
N GLU A 48 2.61 18.08 2.24
CA GLU A 48 2.81 16.78 2.90
C GLU A 48 1.99 15.61 2.28
N GLU A 49 0.95 15.91 1.50
CA GLU A 49 0.15 14.88 0.83
C GLU A 49 0.79 14.50 -0.51
N GLY A 50 1.47 13.35 -0.55
CA GLY A 50 1.94 12.77 -1.81
C GLY A 50 0.80 12.57 -2.85
N THR A 51 1.14 12.21 -4.08
CA THR A 51 0.12 11.93 -5.11
C THR A 51 -0.47 10.54 -4.89
N LEU A 52 -1.79 10.45 -4.69
CA LEU A 52 -2.51 9.18 -4.56
C LEU A 52 -2.51 8.43 -5.90
N LEU A 53 -1.94 7.22 -5.91
CA LEU A 53 -1.98 6.34 -7.06
C LEU A 53 -3.18 5.39 -7.05
N GLY A 54 -3.65 4.99 -5.86
CA GLY A 54 -4.79 4.10 -5.75
C GLY A 54 -5.17 3.75 -4.32
N LYS A 55 -6.42 3.29 -4.18
CA LYS A 55 -6.99 2.73 -2.95
C LYS A 55 -7.43 1.31 -3.23
N PHE A 56 -7.06 0.40 -2.34
CA PHE A 56 -7.25 -1.04 -2.51
C PHE A 56 -7.70 -1.69 -1.20
N THR A 57 -8.19 -2.91 -1.31
CA THR A 57 -8.53 -3.76 -0.17
C THR A 57 -7.86 -5.12 -0.36
N TYR A 58 -7.01 -5.51 0.58
CA TYR A 58 -6.47 -6.87 0.64
C TYR A 58 -7.53 -7.81 1.19
N ASP A 59 -7.88 -8.84 0.42
CA ASP A 59 -8.91 -9.81 0.76
C ASP A 59 -8.34 -10.92 1.65
N GLN A 60 -8.80 -11.04 2.89
CA GLN A 60 -8.33 -12.11 3.77
C GLN A 60 -8.75 -13.53 3.32
N ASP A 61 -9.75 -13.64 2.45
CA ASP A 61 -10.22 -14.92 1.90
C ASP A 61 -9.64 -15.21 0.50
N GLY A 62 -8.87 -14.28 -0.06
CA GLY A 62 -8.16 -14.43 -1.32
C GLY A 62 -6.80 -15.11 -1.19
N ASP A 63 -6.00 -15.05 -2.27
CA ASP A 63 -4.64 -15.57 -2.30
C ASP A 63 -3.72 -14.85 -1.29
N SER A 64 -2.68 -15.55 -0.82
CA SER A 64 -1.69 -14.98 0.11
C SER A 64 -0.88 -13.82 -0.47
N ILE A 65 -0.73 -13.78 -1.80
CA ILE A 65 -0.09 -12.70 -2.54
C ILE A 65 -1.15 -12.10 -3.46
N GLN A 66 -1.49 -10.83 -3.23
CA GLN A 66 -2.47 -10.12 -4.06
C GLN A 66 -1.80 -8.97 -4.78
N THR A 67 -2.07 -8.87 -6.08
CA THR A 67 -1.51 -7.83 -6.94
C THR A 67 -2.61 -6.87 -7.37
N PHE A 68 -2.36 -5.58 -7.18
CA PHE A 68 -3.29 -4.50 -7.42
C PHE A 68 -2.73 -3.62 -8.54
N THR A 69 -3.45 -3.58 -9.66
CA THR A 69 -3.09 -2.73 -10.80
C THR A 69 -3.52 -1.30 -10.50
N LEU A 70 -2.63 -0.34 -10.75
CA LEU A 70 -2.95 1.07 -10.53
C LEU A 70 -3.87 1.59 -11.65
N PRO A 71 -4.87 2.44 -11.34
CA PRO A 71 -5.85 2.97 -12.30
C PRO A 71 -5.27 3.87 -13.40
N GLY A 72 -3.96 4.07 -13.45
CA GLY A 72 -3.22 4.67 -14.56
C GLY A 72 -1.72 4.58 -14.31
N PRO A 73 -0.89 4.55 -15.37
CA PRO A 73 0.55 4.63 -15.19
C PRO A 73 0.90 5.96 -14.52
N ALA A 74 1.78 5.92 -13.53
CA ALA A 74 2.31 7.13 -12.93
C ALA A 74 2.90 8.03 -14.05
N PRO A 75 2.54 9.33 -14.11
CA PRO A 75 2.89 10.19 -15.25
C PRO A 75 4.41 10.35 -15.42
N GLU A 76 5.14 10.21 -14.32
CA GLU A 76 6.58 10.31 -14.25
C GLU A 76 7.17 9.22 -13.34
N ALA A 77 8.49 9.09 -13.35
CA ALA A 77 9.18 8.15 -12.49
C ALA A 77 9.38 8.75 -11.11
N TYR A 78 8.87 8.08 -10.07
CA TYR A 78 8.95 8.55 -8.70
C TYR A 78 10.07 7.84 -7.93
N PRO A 79 10.82 8.58 -7.08
CA PRO A 79 11.85 8.01 -6.23
C PRO A 79 11.30 7.35 -4.96
N LEU A 80 10.11 7.77 -4.50
CA LEU A 80 9.49 7.32 -3.25
C LEU A 80 8.08 6.83 -3.51
N VAL A 81 7.77 5.67 -2.92
CA VAL A 81 6.43 5.08 -2.86
C VAL A 81 6.08 4.88 -1.39
N GLU A 82 4.86 5.26 -1.01
CA GLU A 82 4.37 5.18 0.35
C GLU A 82 3.12 4.29 0.40
N LEU A 83 3.16 3.27 1.26
CA LEU A 83 2.01 2.45 1.61
C LEU A 83 1.37 3.03 2.88
N ARG A 84 0.09 3.41 2.81
CA ARG A 84 -0.70 3.79 3.99
C ARG A 84 -1.75 2.73 4.25
N VAL A 85 -1.63 2.02 5.37
CA VAL A 85 -2.66 1.08 5.83
C VAL A 85 -3.73 1.86 6.58
N LEU A 86 -4.99 1.72 6.15
CA LEU A 86 -6.13 2.45 6.69
C LEU A 86 -6.94 1.62 7.69
N SER A 87 -6.98 0.30 7.50
CA SER A 87 -7.69 -0.64 8.37
C SER A 87 -7.03 -2.02 8.33
N ASN A 88 -7.37 -2.87 9.30
CA ASN A 88 -7.04 -4.30 9.31
C ASN A 88 -8.32 -5.14 9.38
N TRP A 89 -8.16 -6.45 9.48
CA TRP A 89 -9.27 -7.41 9.53
C TRP A 89 -9.81 -7.67 10.96
N GLY A 90 -9.51 -6.79 11.92
CA GLY A 90 -10.14 -6.79 13.25
C GLY A 90 -9.20 -7.09 14.41
N HIS A 91 -7.89 -7.16 14.20
CA HIS A 91 -6.95 -7.27 15.32
C HIS A 91 -6.89 -5.96 16.11
N PRO A 92 -7.15 -5.96 17.44
CA PRO A 92 -7.37 -4.73 18.20
C PRO A 92 -6.10 -3.92 18.48
N GLU A 93 -4.93 -4.56 18.45
CA GLU A 93 -3.69 -3.94 18.92
C GLU A 93 -2.70 -3.54 17.81
N TYR A 94 -2.73 -4.23 16.66
CA TYR A 94 -1.68 -4.08 15.65
C TYR A 94 -2.11 -4.58 14.28
N THR A 95 -1.30 -4.21 13.29
CA THR A 95 -1.42 -4.64 11.89
C THR A 95 -0.06 -5.14 11.41
N CYS A 96 -0.03 -6.29 10.75
CA CYS A 96 1.19 -6.94 10.28
C CYS A 96 1.31 -6.84 8.76
N VAL A 97 2.36 -6.21 8.26
CA VAL A 97 2.71 -6.22 6.84
C VAL A 97 3.88 -7.16 6.64
N TYR A 98 3.69 -8.23 5.87
CA TYR A 98 4.77 -9.20 5.59
C TYR A 98 5.66 -8.72 4.45
N ARG A 99 5.07 -8.45 3.28
CA ARG A 99 5.81 -7.94 2.13
C ARG A 99 4.96 -7.04 1.25
N PHE A 100 5.53 -5.90 0.90
CA PHE A 100 5.01 -4.98 -0.09
C PHE A 100 5.97 -4.93 -1.28
N ARG A 101 5.45 -5.07 -2.49
CA ARG A 101 6.23 -5.05 -3.75
C ARG A 101 5.67 -3.94 -4.64
N VAL A 102 6.56 -3.24 -5.33
CA VAL A 102 6.20 -2.23 -6.34
C VAL A 102 6.70 -2.72 -7.69
N HIS A 103 5.84 -2.64 -8.70
CA HIS A 103 6.12 -3.06 -10.08
C HIS A 103 6.00 -1.85 -11.00
N GLY A 104 6.86 -1.74 -12.02
CA GLY A 104 6.91 -0.59 -12.94
C GLY A 104 8.19 -0.52 -13.74
#